data_AF-A0A9P0C348-F1
#
_entry.id   AF-A0A9P0C348-F1
#
_cell.length_a   1.000
_cell.length_b   1.000
_cell.length_c   1.000
_cell.angle_alpha   90.00
_cell.angle_beta   90.00
_cell.angle_gamma   90.00
#
_symmetry.space_group_name_H-M   'P 1'
#
loop_
_entity.id
_entity.type
_entity.pdbx_description
1 polymer ?
#
loop_
_entity_poly.entity_id
_entity_poly.type
_entity_poly.pdbx_seq_one_letter_code
_entity_poly.pdbx_strand_id
1 'polypeptide(L)'
;MKISELPGDEDSGPTCRTYVFQNESHTLGNALKCIINRYEDVDFCGYTVPHPAESKMHFRIQTRETPALEILKRGLKDLEKVCDHTIDLFQKEVKDFSKT
;
A
#
# COMPACT_ATOMS: atom_id res chain seq x y z
N MET A 1 7.04 -3.91 -10.70
CA MET A 1 7.34 -2.96 -9.60
C MET A 1 8.60 -3.41 -8.88
N LYS A 2 9.58 -2.51 -8.67
CA LYS A 2 10.80 -2.82 -7.91
C LYS A 2 10.67 -2.22 -6.51
N ILE A 3 10.76 -3.08 -5.49
CA ILE A 3 10.70 -2.72 -4.07
C ILE A 3 12.05 -3.07 -3.45
N SER A 4 12.59 -2.16 -2.65
CA SER A 4 13.81 -2.39 -1.85
C SER A 4 13.58 -1.96 -0.41
N GLU A 5 14.26 -2.57 0.54
CA GLU A 5 14.25 -2.10 1.94
C GLU A 5 15.22 -0.92 2.11
N LEU A 6 14.86 0.04 2.95
CA LEU A 6 15.73 1.17 3.27
C LEU A 6 16.90 0.67 4.15
N PRO A 7 18.17 0.96 3.79
CA PRO A 7 19.30 0.57 4.61
C PRO A 7 19.28 1.28 5.97
N GLY A 8 19.65 0.57 7.03
CA GLY A 8 19.67 1.09 8.41
C GLY A 8 18.38 0.88 9.21
N ASP A 9 17.31 0.38 8.60
CA ASP A 9 16.08 -0.02 9.32
C ASP A 9 16.17 -1.47 9.85
N GLU A 10 17.34 -2.12 9.74
CA GLU A 10 17.57 -3.50 10.19
C GLU A 10 17.48 -3.62 11.72
N ASP A 11 17.95 -2.60 12.43
CA ASP A 11 17.98 -2.54 13.90
C ASP A 11 16.57 -2.42 14.51
N SER A 12 15.58 -1.94 13.74
CA SER A 12 14.19 -1.78 14.17
C SER A 12 13.41 -3.10 14.28
N GLY A 13 14.01 -4.22 13.86
CA GLY A 13 13.37 -5.54 13.85
C GLY A 13 12.41 -5.77 12.68
N PRO A 14 11.74 -6.94 12.60
CA PRO A 14 10.89 -7.32 11.46
C PRO A 14 9.51 -6.65 11.46
N THR A 15 9.06 -6.10 12.58
CA THR A 15 7.75 -5.44 12.74
C THR A 15 7.77 -3.97 12.36
N CYS A 16 8.96 -3.39 12.17
CA CYS A 16 9.13 -1.99 11.82
C CYS A 16 10.09 -1.86 10.65
N ARG A 17 9.55 -1.62 9.44
CA ARG A 17 10.34 -1.53 8.20
C ARG A 17 9.88 -0.41 7.30
N THR A 18 10.83 0.14 6.56
CA THR A 18 10.62 1.13 5.51
C THR A 18 10.97 0.53 4.15
N TYR A 19 9.98 0.48 3.27
CA TYR A 19 10.09 0.01 1.90
C TYR A 19 10.20 1.18 0.93
N VAL A 20 11.08 1.06 -0.05
CA VAL A 20 11.30 2.04 -1.10
C VAL A 20 10.72 1.50 -2.41
N PHE A 21 9.68 2.17 -2.89
CA PHE A 21 9.05 1.90 -4.17
C PHE A 21 9.68 2.77 -5.24
N GLN A 22 10.16 2.14 -6.32
CA GLN A 22 10.71 2.85 -7.48
C GLN A 22 9.59 3.16 -8.48
N ASN A 23 9.61 4.38 -9.03
CA ASN A 23 8.64 4.90 -9.99
C ASN A 23 7.20 4.97 -9.48
N GLU A 24 7.02 5.12 -8.17
CA GLU A 24 5.73 5.27 -7.52
C GLU A 24 5.69 6.56 -6.70
N SER A 25 4.47 7.07 -6.48
CA SER A 25 4.24 8.34 -5.79
C SER A 25 2.92 8.31 -5.03
N HIS A 26 2.27 9.46 -4.88
CA HIS A 26 1.05 9.66 -4.10
C HIS A 26 -0.12 8.76 -4.51
N THR A 27 -0.24 8.38 -5.78
CA THR A 27 -1.34 7.56 -6.29
C THR A 27 -1.40 6.22 -5.56
N LEU A 28 -0.35 5.42 -5.68
CA LEU A 28 -0.26 4.14 -4.98
C LEU A 28 -0.07 4.32 -3.48
N GLY A 29 0.79 5.25 -3.07
CA GLY A 29 1.11 5.47 -1.66
C GLY A 29 -0.12 5.78 -0.83
N ASN A 30 -0.97 6.69 -1.29
CA ASN A 30 -2.17 7.07 -0.57
C ASN A 30 -3.21 5.94 -0.54
N ALA A 31 -3.43 5.27 -1.68
CA ALA A 31 -4.37 4.16 -1.76
C ALA A 31 -3.98 3.02 -0.80
N LEU A 32 -2.71 2.62 -0.83
CA LEU A 32 -2.19 1.55 0.01
C LEU A 32 -2.19 1.93 1.50
N LYS A 33 -1.79 3.16 1.84
CA LYS A 33 -1.85 3.68 3.21
C LYS A 33 -3.27 3.61 3.76
N CYS A 34 -4.28 4.03 2.98
CA CYS A 34 -5.68 4.03 3.41
C CYS A 34 -6.20 2.64 3.76
N ILE A 35 -5.71 1.60 3.08
CA ILE A 35 -6.09 0.21 3.35
C ILE A 35 -5.36 -0.31 4.59
N ILE A 36 -4.04 -0.17 4.64
CA ILE A 36 -3.21 -0.72 5.71
C ILE A 36 -3.55 -0.07 7.07
N ASN A 37 -3.87 1.22 7.10
CA ASN A 37 -4.28 1.91 8.33
C ASN A 37 -5.59 1.38 8.95
N ARG A 38 -6.34 0.51 8.25
CA ARG A 38 -7.54 -0.12 8.80
C ARG A 38 -7.26 -1.43 9.53
N TYR A 39 -6.04 -1.95 9.47
CA TYR A 39 -5.71 -3.19 10.14
C TYR A 39 -5.42 -2.95 11.62
N GLU A 40 -6.01 -3.77 12.50
CA GLU A 40 -5.89 -3.63 13.96
C GLU A 40 -4.48 -3.95 14.49
N ASP A 41 -3.67 -4.68 13.70
CA ASP A 41 -2.30 -5.08 14.00
C ASP A 41 -1.25 -4.02 13.63
N VAL A 42 -1.68 -2.95 12.93
CA VAL A 42 -0.83 -1.83 12.50
C VAL A 42 -0.96 -0.67 13.47
N ASP A 43 0.15 -0.27 14.08
CA ASP A 43 0.20 0.93 14.93
C ASP A 43 0.50 2.19 14.10
N PHE A 44 1.32 2.05 13.06
CA PHE A 44 1.66 3.17 12.17
C PHE A 44 1.86 2.71 10.73
N CYS A 45 1.25 3.42 9.80
CA CYS A 45 1.56 3.29 8.38
C CYS A 45 1.51 4.66 7.69
N GLY A 46 2.56 4.95 6.92
CA GLY A 46 2.71 6.23 6.24
C GLY A 46 3.62 6.13 5.03
N TYR A 47 3.49 7.08 4.11
CA TYR A 47 4.36 7.20 2.95
C TYR A 47 4.89 8.62 2.83
N THR A 48 6.04 8.76 2.20
CA THR A 48 6.67 10.06 1.93
C THR A 48 7.41 9.99 0.61
N VAL A 49 7.29 11.04 -0.19
CA VAL A 49 8.13 11.26 -1.38
C VAL A 49 9.27 12.18 -0.93
N PRO A 50 10.51 11.67 -0.81
CA PRO A 50 11.61 12.45 -0.22
C PRO A 50 11.93 13.71 -1.02
N HIS A 51 11.82 13.64 -2.35
CA HIS A 51 12.00 14.79 -3.22
C HIS A 51 11.17 14.63 -4.51
N PRO A 52 10.44 15.66 -5.00
CA PRO A 52 9.60 15.53 -6.20
C PRO A 52 10.34 15.17 -7.50
N ALA A 53 11.62 15.51 -7.60
CA ALA A 53 12.44 15.17 -8.77
C ALA A 53 12.96 13.72 -8.76
N GLU A 54 12.82 13.00 -7.64
CA GLU A 54 13.18 11.59 -7.56
C GLU A 54 11.91 10.74 -7.63
N SER A 55 11.86 9.82 -8.60
CA SER A 55 10.77 8.85 -8.73
C SER A 55 10.89 7.72 -7.70
N LYS A 56 10.91 8.06 -6.41
CA LYS A 56 10.98 7.13 -5.29
C LYS A 56 9.95 7.51 -4.24
N MET A 57 9.32 6.50 -3.66
CA MET A 57 8.42 6.66 -2.52
C MET A 57 8.89 5.78 -1.37
N HIS A 58 9.05 6.37 -0.19
CA HIS A 58 9.30 5.64 1.05
C HIS A 58 7.98 5.30 1.71
N PHE A 59 7.81 4.06 2.14
CA PHE A 59 6.61 3.55 2.76
C PHE A 59 6.98 2.84 4.06
N ARG A 60 6.58 3.41 5.19
CA ARG A 60 6.92 2.91 6.52
C ARG A 60 5.73 2.21 7.15
N ILE A 61 5.96 1.01 7.66
CA ILE A 61 4.99 0.19 8.38
C ILE A 61 5.58 -0.16 9.74
N GLN A 62 4.78 0.03 10.80
CA GLN A 62 5.07 -0.40 12.15
C GLN A 62 3.86 -1.16 12.69
N THR A 63 4.11 -2.36 13.20
CA THR A 63 3.11 -3.30 13.68
C THR A 63 3.47 -3.79 15.08
N ARG A 64 2.51 -4.41 15.75
CA ARG A 64 2.73 -5.00 17.09
C ARG A 64 3.53 -6.30 17.00
N GLU A 65 2.99 -7.27 16.26
CA GLU A 65 3.51 -8.64 16.24
C GLU A 65 3.79 -9.13 14.81
N THR A 66 2.92 -8.79 13.86
CA THR A 66 3.02 -9.29 12.50
C THR A 66 4.17 -8.63 11.75
N PRO A 67 5.05 -9.37 11.06
CA PRO A 67 6.12 -8.76 10.26
C PRO A 67 5.58 -7.75 9.24
N ALA A 68 6.25 -6.59 9.12
CA ALA A 68 5.83 -5.51 8.24
C ALA A 68 5.71 -5.95 6.78
N LEU A 69 6.52 -6.92 6.35
CA LEU A 69 6.47 -7.50 5.01
C LEU A 69 5.14 -8.23 4.73
N GLU A 70 4.62 -8.94 5.71
CA GLU A 70 3.36 -9.67 5.56
C GLU A 70 2.17 -8.72 5.51
N ILE A 71 2.20 -7.65 6.32
CA ILE A 71 1.24 -6.55 6.22
C ILE A 71 1.28 -5.88 4.85
N LEU A 72 2.47 -5.63 4.31
CA LEU A 72 2.61 -5.04 2.99
C LEU A 72 2.01 -5.93 1.90
N LYS A 73 2.33 -7.23 1.90
CA LYS A 73 1.77 -8.21 0.94
C LYS A 73 0.25 -8.28 1.04
N ARG A 74 -0.28 -8.32 2.27
CA ARG A 74 -1.72 -8.32 2.51
C ARG A 74 -2.36 -7.03 1.99
N GLY A 75 -1.79 -5.87 2.31
CA GLY A 75 -2.23 -4.56 1.83
C GLY A 75 -2.33 -4.48 0.31
N LEU A 76 -1.34 -4.98 -0.41
CA LEU A 76 -1.34 -5.01 -1.87
C LEU A 76 -2.44 -5.92 -2.43
N LYS A 77 -2.63 -7.11 -1.87
CA LYS A 77 -3.71 -8.03 -2.28
C LYS A 77 -5.10 -7.46 -1.99
N ASP A 78 -5.27 -6.79 -0.86
CA ASP A 78 -6.56 -6.20 -0.53
C ASP A 78 -6.85 -4.96 -1.38
N LEU A 79 -5.83 -4.21 -1.80
CA LEU A 79 -5.98 -3.14 -2.80
C LEU A 79 -6.44 -3.69 -4.16
N GLU A 80 -5.84 -4.78 -4.62
CA GLU A 80 -6.24 -5.48 -5.85
C GLU A 80 -7.71 -5.89 -5.81
N LYS A 81 -8.16 -6.54 -4.73
CA LYS A 81 -9.58 -6.93 -4.55
C LYS A 81 -10.54 -5.75 -4.57
N VAL A 82 -10.15 -4.60 -3.99
CA VAL A 82 -10.98 -3.39 -4.01
C VAL A 82 -11.13 -2.89 -5.45
N CYS A 83 -10.06 -2.89 -6.24
CA CYS A 83 -10.12 -2.53 -7.66
C CYS A 83 -11.03 -3.48 -8.44
N ASP A 84 -10.86 -4.80 -8.28
CA ASP A 84 -11.67 -5.81 -8.95
C ASP A 84 -13.16 -5.64 -8.63
N HIS A 85 -13.49 -5.51 -7.34
CA HIS A 85 -14.87 -5.31 -6.89
C HIS A 85 -15.47 -4.02 -7.46
N THR A 86 -14.69 -2.94 -7.52
CA THR A 86 -15.13 -1.66 -8.08
C THR A 86 -15.42 -1.77 -9.57
N ILE A 87 -14.56 -2.47 -10.32
CA ILE A 87 -14.74 -2.70 -11.76
C ILE A 87 -15.98 -3.56 -12.02
N ASP A 88 -16.16 -4.65 -11.27
CA ASP A 88 -17.31 -5.54 -11.41
C ASP A 88 -18.62 -4.81 -11.16
N LEU A 89 -18.68 -4.03 -10.07
CA LEU A 89 -19.85 -3.23 -9.72
C LEU A 89 -20.14 -2.19 -10.81
N PHE A 90 -19.13 -1.47 -11.27
CA PHE A 90 -19.28 -0.49 -12.33
C PHE A 90 -19.81 -1.12 -13.62
N GLN A 91 -19.23 -2.24 -14.06
CA GLN A 91 -19.66 -2.93 -15.27
C GLN A 91 -21.10 -3.46 -15.17
N LYS A 92 -21.51 -3.92 -13.98
CA LYS A 92 -22.88 -4.36 -13.73
C LYS A 92 -23.86 -3.20 -13.90
N GLU A 93 -23.61 -2.08 -13.22
CA GLU A 93 -24.50 -0.91 -13.28
C GLU A 93 -24.55 -0.29 -14.68
N VAL A 94 -23.42 -0.26 -15.40
CA VAL A 94 -23.38 0.21 -16.80
C VAL A 94 -24.23 -0.69 -17.72
N LYS A 95 -24.15 -2.02 -17.55
CA LYS A 95 -24.98 -2.96 -18.31
C LYS A 95 -26.47 -2.74 -18.04
N ASP A 96 -26.84 -2.51 -16.78
CA ASP A 96 -28.23 -2.28 -16.41
C ASP A 96 -28.75 -0.92 -16.91
N PHE A 97 -27.93 0.13 -16.87
CA PHE A 97 -28.24 1.42 -17.49
C PHE A 97 -28.44 1.31 -19.01
N SER A 98 -27.58 0.57 -19.71
CA SER A 98 -27.66 0.41 -21.18
C SER A 98 -28.87 -0.39 -21.68
N LYS A 99 -29.59 -1.09 -20.78
CA LYS A 99 -30.84 -1.81 -21.09
C LYS A 99 -32.08 -0.92 -20.99
N THR A 100 -31.94 0.27 -20.39
CA THR A 100 -32.99 1.29 -20.29
C THR A 100 -32.94 2.19 -21.52
#